data_AF-A0A0A9APZ0-F1
#
_entry.id   AF-A0A0A9APZ0-F1
#
_cell.length_a   1.000
_cell.length_b   1.000
_cell.length_c   1.000
_cell.angle_alpha   90.00
_cell.angle_beta   90.00
_cell.angle_gamma   90.00
#
_symmetry.space_group_name_H-M   'P 1'
#
loop_
_entity.id
_entity.type
_entity.pdbx_description
1 polymer ?
#
loop_
_entity_poly.entity_id
_entity_poly.type
_entity_poly.pdbx_seq_one_letter_code
_entity_poly.pdbx_strand_id
1 'polypeptide(L)'
;MDGETKRTVDLVAEVAFRCLQPEQDVRPPIKEVLDVLRGAQKMEQVVKDDAVVLLKKSRDGSPDSVMYPWISPSTTTNNSS
;
A
#
# COMPACT_ATOMS: atom_id res chain seq x y z
N MET A 1 17.84 -11.38 -11.05
CA MET A 1 17.53 -10.18 -10.24
C MET A 1 18.52 -9.11 -10.62
N ASP A 2 18.08 -8.24 -11.50
CA ASP A 2 18.57 -6.88 -11.73
C ASP A 2 19.14 -6.28 -10.43
N GLY A 3 20.45 -5.99 -10.42
CA GLY A 3 21.15 -5.48 -9.24
C GLY A 3 20.62 -4.12 -8.77
N GLU A 4 19.91 -3.40 -9.63
CA GLU A 4 19.22 -2.16 -9.32
C GLU A 4 17.96 -2.41 -8.48
N THR A 5 17.11 -3.36 -8.89
CA THR A 5 15.95 -3.80 -8.10
C THR A 5 16.35 -4.32 -6.74
N LYS A 6 17.45 -5.08 -6.64
CA LYS A 6 17.96 -5.53 -5.33
C LYS A 6 18.25 -4.34 -4.40
N ARG A 7 18.86 -3.27 -4.91
CA ARG A 7 19.17 -2.07 -4.11
C ARG A 7 17.90 -1.33 -3.68
N THR A 8 16.92 -1.21 -4.58
CA THR A 8 15.60 -0.63 -4.26
C THR A 8 14.90 -1.44 -3.17
N VAL A 9 14.91 -2.77 -3.28
CA VAL A 9 14.31 -3.67 -2.29
C VAL A 9 15.04 -3.58 -0.95
N ASP A 10 16.37 -3.56 -0.94
CA ASP A 10 17.17 -3.43 0.29
C ASP A 10 16.84 -2.10 1.01
N LEU A 11 16.72 -0.99 0.28
CA LEU A 11 16.35 0.33 0.83
C LEU A 11 14.93 0.34 1.42
N VAL A 12 13.95 -0.23 0.71
CA VAL A 12 12.56 -0.30 1.18
C VAL A 12 12.45 -1.21 2.40
N ALA A 13 13.18 -2.32 2.43
CA ALA A 13 13.21 -3.23 3.56
C ALA A 13 13.75 -2.52 4.82
N GLU A 14 14.87 -1.80 4.69
CA GLU A 14 15.47 -1.05 5.81
C GLU A 14 14.51 -0.05 6.43
N VAL A 15 13.85 0.78 5.61
CA VAL A 15 12.89 1.78 6.15
C VAL A 15 11.64 1.10 6.73
N ALA A 16 11.18 -0.02 6.16
CA ALA A 16 10.06 -0.78 6.70
C ALA A 16 10.38 -1.37 8.08
N PHE A 17 11.59 -1.90 8.28
CA PHE A 17 12.02 -2.39 9.59
C PHE A 17 12.02 -1.29 10.65
N ARG A 18 12.44 -0.07 10.29
CA ARG A 18 12.41 1.08 11.20
C ARG A 18 10.97 1.51 11.54
N CYS A 19 10.04 1.43 10.58
CA CYS A 19 8.61 1.73 10.81
C CYS A 19 7.92 0.71 11.75
N LEU A 20 8.37 -0.55 11.73
CA LEU A 20 7.82 -1.64 12.53
C LEU A 20 8.43 -1.77 13.94
N GLN A 21 9.40 -0.94 14.30
CA GLN A 21 10.05 -1.02 15.61
C GLN A 21 9.04 -0.81 16.75
N PRO A 22 9.15 -1.59 17.86
CA PRO A 22 8.26 -1.43 19.01
C PRO A 22 8.42 -0.07 19.68
N GLU A 23 9.66 0.40 19.78
CA GLU A 23 10.01 1.72 20.30
C GLU A 23 9.50 2.82 19.35
N GLN A 24 8.71 3.78 19.85
CA GLN A 24 8.17 4.85 19.00
C GLN A 24 9.23 5.87 18.60
N ASP A 25 10.23 6.10 19.45
CA ASP A 25 11.26 7.12 19.24
C ASP A 25 12.23 6.79 18.10
N VAL A 26 12.33 5.51 17.72
CA VAL A 26 13.16 5.07 16.59
C VAL A 26 12.39 5.01 15.27
N ARG A 27 11.06 5.21 15.29
CA ARG A 27 10.25 5.22 14.08
C ARG A 27 10.54 6.51 13.30
N PRO A 28 10.92 6.41 12.02
CA PRO A 28 11.20 7.60 11.22
C PRO A 28 9.93 8.44 11.03
N PRO A 29 10.07 9.78 10.95
CA PRO A 29 8.96 10.63 10.57
C PRO A 29 8.50 10.32 9.15
N ILE A 30 7.19 10.47 8.88
CA ILE A 30 6.61 10.17 7.56
C ILE A 30 7.28 10.93 6.41
N LYS A 31 7.82 12.12 6.68
CA LYS A 31 8.58 12.91 5.71
C LYS A 31 9.83 12.15 5.23
N GLU A 32 10.60 11.59 6.16
CA GLU A 32 11.80 10.80 5.85
C GLU A 32 11.43 9.52 5.09
N VAL A 33 10.36 8.84 5.50
CA VAL A 33 9.86 7.65 4.80
C VAL A 33 9.49 7.98 3.36
N LEU A 34 8.80 9.09 3.12
CA LEU A 34 8.43 9.54 1.78
C LEU A 34 9.65 9.90 0.93
N ASP A 35 10.69 10.48 1.52
CA ASP A 35 11.92 10.82 0.79
C ASP A 35 12.66 9.56 0.34
N VAL A 36 12.79 8.55 1.21
CA VAL A 36 13.39 7.25 0.88
C VAL A 36 12.59 6.55 -0.23
N LEU A 37 11.26 6.51 -0.11
CA LEU A 37 10.39 5.87 -1.10
C LEU A 37 10.43 6.59 -2.47
N ARG A 38 10.50 7.93 -2.50
CA ARG A 38 10.68 8.67 -3.76
C ARG A 38 12.06 8.43 -4.38
N GLY A 39 13.10 8.28 -3.56
CA GLY A 39 14.43 7.91 -4.03
C GLY A 39 14.44 6.53 -4.69
N ALA A 40 13.84 5.54 -4.01
CA ALA A 40 13.65 4.18 -4.51
C ALA A 40 12.86 4.15 -5.84
N GLN A 41 11.77 4.91 -5.93
CA GLN A 41 10.95 4.97 -7.14
C GLN A 41 11.68 5.60 -8.34
N LYS A 42 12.51 6.62 -8.10
CA LYS A 42 13.32 7.26 -9.16
C LYS A 42 14.39 6.33 -9.72
N MET A 43 14.96 5.45 -8.89
CA MET A 43 15.90 4.42 -9.35
C MET A 43 15.22 3.44 -10.31
N GLU A 44 13.95 3.12 -10.09
CA GLU A 44 13.18 2.21 -10.96
C GLU A 44 12.65 2.89 -12.24
N GLN A 45 12.50 4.22 -12.23
CA GLN A 45 11.90 4.98 -13.34
C GLN A 45 12.82 5.12 -14.57
N VAL A 46 14.12 4.84 -14.43
CA VAL A 46 15.06 4.79 -15.57
C VAL A 46 14.74 3.63 -16.54
N VAL A 47 13.89 2.68 -16.13
CA VAL A 47 13.53 1.48 -16.91
C VAL A 47 12.08 1.51 -17.43
N LYS A 48 11.35 2.63 -17.28
CA LYS A 48 9.90 2.68 -17.60
C LYS A 48 9.49 3.73 -18.64
N ASP A 49 10.37 4.15 -19.54
CA ASP A 49 9.92 5.00 -20.67
C ASP A 49 9.21 4.18 -21.78
N ASP A 50 9.39 2.85 -21.83
CA ASP A 50 8.77 2.00 -22.86
C ASP A 50 7.40 1.40 -22.46
N ALA A 51 6.91 1.64 -21.24
CA ALA A 51 5.71 0.99 -20.70
C ALA A 51 4.43 1.86 -20.74
N VAL A 52 4.51 3.10 -21.22
CA VAL A 52 3.36 4.04 -21.24
C VAL A 52 2.36 3.80 -22.38
N VAL A 53 2.60 2.84 -23.28
CA VAL A 53 1.75 2.58 -24.47
C VAL A 53 0.70 1.48 -24.28
N LEU A 54 0.66 0.74 -23.16
CA LEU A 54 -0.27 -0.40 -23.02
C LEU A 54 -1.44 -0.22 -22.04
N LEU A 55 -1.58 0.94 -21.36
CA LEU A 55 -2.75 1.19 -20.49
C LEU A 55 -3.88 1.93 -21.21
N LYS A 56 -4.31 1.43 -22.36
CA LYS A 56 -5.53 1.89 -23.01
C LYS A 56 -6.35 0.71 -23.51
N LYS A 57 -6.81 -0.13 -22.58
CA LYS A 57 -7.94 -1.01 -22.84
C LYS A 57 -9.00 -0.80 -21.77
N SER A 58 -9.98 0.00 -22.19
CA SER A 58 -11.39 0.04 -21.81
C SER A 58 -11.80 -0.35 -20.38
N ARG A 59 -12.47 0.61 -19.74
CA ARG A 59 -13.32 0.47 -18.56
C ARG A 59 -14.47 -0.50 -18.85
N ASP A 60 -14.22 -1.79 -18.73
CA ASP A 60 -15.27 -2.81 -18.83
C ASP A 60 -15.70 -3.25 -17.41
N GLY A 61 -16.55 -2.42 -16.79
CA GLY A 61 -17.64 -2.86 -15.91
C GLY A 61 -17.33 -3.33 -14.47
N SER A 62 -16.74 -2.49 -13.61
CA SER A 62 -16.83 -2.72 -12.15
C SER A 62 -17.93 -1.82 -11.54
N PRO A 63 -18.99 -2.37 -10.92
CA PRO A 63 -20.07 -1.56 -10.37
C PRO A 63 -19.60 -0.75 -9.16
N ASP A 64 -19.86 0.55 -9.20
CA ASP A 64 -19.47 1.55 -8.18
C ASP A 64 -20.30 1.48 -6.89
N SER A 65 -20.91 0.35 -6.56
CA SER A 65 -21.66 0.23 -5.30
C SER A 65 -21.85 -1.21 -4.86
N VAL A 66 -21.17 -1.56 -3.76
CA VAL A 66 -21.49 -2.71 -2.92
C VAL A 66 -22.01 -2.21 -1.58
N MET A 67 -22.97 -1.27 -1.62
CA MET A 67 -23.78 -0.95 -0.44
C MET A 67 -24.94 -1.92 -0.38
N TYR A 68 -24.68 -3.15 0.07
CA TYR A 68 -25.77 -3.92 0.67
C TYR A 68 -26.17 -3.20 1.97
N PRO A 69 -27.45 -2.87 2.18
CA PRO A 69 -27.90 -2.32 3.44
C PRO A 69 -27.54 -3.31 4.56
N TRP A 70 -26.70 -2.89 5.48
CA TRP A 70 -26.35 -3.69 6.66
C TRP A 70 -27.58 -3.71 7.56
N ILE A 71 -28.37 -4.78 7.47
CA ILE A 71 -29.53 -4.98 8.35
C ILE A 71 -28.98 -5.56 9.66
N SER A 72 -28.91 -4.74 10.71
CA SER A 72 -28.57 -5.23 12.05
C SER A 72 -29.70 -6.15 12.55
N PRO A 73 -29.44 -7.42 12.91
CA PRO A 73 -30.44 -8.24 13.57
C PRO A 73 -30.66 -7.73 14.98
N SER A 74 -31.84 -7.18 15.26
CA SER A 74 -32.27 -6.89 16.64
C SER A 74 -32.59 -8.19 17.36
N THR A 75 -31.59 -8.86 17.92
CA THR A 75 -31.81 -10.00 18.81
C THR A 75 -31.57 -9.57 20.26
N THR A 76 -32.65 -9.31 21.00
CA THR A 76 -32.68 -9.44 22.45
C THR A 76 -34.06 -9.94 22.85
N THR A 77 -34.17 -11.26 23.01
CA THR A 77 -35.15 -11.87 23.90
C THR A 77 -34.41 -12.23 25.17
N ASN A 78 -34.49 -11.35 26.19
CA ASN A 78 -34.32 -11.85 27.55
C ASN A 78 -35.54 -12.73 27.84
N ASN A 79 -35.31 -13.95 28.27
CA ASN A 79 -36.32 -14.74 28.95
C ASN A 79 -35.69 -15.12 30.28
N SER A 80 -36.02 -14.35 31.32
CA SER A 80 -35.71 -14.70 32.69
C SER A 80 -37.02 -15.17 33.32
N SER A 81 -37.14 -16.47 33.55
CA SER A 81 -38.08 -17.11 34.46
C SER A 81 -37.52 -18.47 34.86
#